data_AF-A0A7C1XZA6-F1
#
_entry.id   AF-A0A7C1XZA6-F1
#
_cell.length_a   1.000
_cell.length_b   1.000
_cell.length_c   1.000
_cell.angle_alpha   90.00
_cell.angle_beta   90.00
_cell.angle_gamma   90.00
#
_symmetry.space_group_name_H-M   'P 1'
#
loop_
_entity.id
_entity.type
_entity.pdbx_description
1 polymer ?
#
loop_
_entity_poly.entity_id
_entity_poly.type
_entity_poly.pdbx_seq_one_letter_code
_entity_poly.pdbx_strand_id
1 'polypeptide(L)'
;MTLNRGILGLLAVALAAWFSWWGYRTAVEQARPATRPASSGPDAFMEAMVLSTLDRQGRLRHRLWAESARHYPQGDRTELERPRMAFYR
;
A
#
# COMPACT_ATOMS: atom_id res chain seq x y z
N MET A 1 54.22 12.03 -3.43
CA MET A 1 53.17 12.82 -4.12
C MET A 1 52.13 13.22 -3.08
N THR A 2 52.14 14.47 -2.61
CA THR A 2 51.10 14.98 -1.72
C THR A 2 49.83 15.19 -2.54
N LEU A 3 48.79 14.39 -2.27
CA LEU A 3 47.52 14.49 -2.97
C LEU A 3 46.94 15.89 -2.72
N ASN A 4 46.77 16.67 -3.80
CA ASN A 4 46.30 18.04 -3.71
C ASN A 4 44.88 18.05 -3.13
N ARG A 5 44.65 18.87 -2.09
CA ARG A 5 43.35 18.99 -1.42
C ARG A 5 42.22 19.35 -2.40
N GLY A 6 42.55 20.06 -3.49
CA GLY A 6 41.62 20.34 -4.57
C GLY A 6 41.14 19.10 -5.33
N ILE A 7 42.03 18.12 -5.54
CA ILE A 7 41.69 16.84 -6.20
C ILE A 7 40.77 16.01 -5.30
N LEU A 8 41.04 15.99 -4.00
CA LEU A 8 40.17 15.32 -3.02
C LEU A 8 38.76 15.93 -3.00
N GLY A 9 38.66 17.27 -3.04
CA GLY A 9 37.38 17.95 -3.13
C GLY A 9 36.60 17.61 -4.40
N LEU A 10 37.27 17.63 -5.56
CA LEU A 10 36.65 17.28 -6.83
C LEU A 10 36.19 15.82 -6.88
N LEU A 11 36.98 14.89 -6.33
CA LEU A 11 36.60 13.49 -6.22
C LEU A 11 35.37 13.31 -5.32
N ALA A 12 35.30 14.02 -4.19
CA ALA A 12 34.14 13.97 -3.29
C ALA A 12 32.87 14.48 -3.97
N VAL A 13 32.96 15.58 -4.72
CA VAL A 13 31.82 16.14 -5.49
C VAL A 13 31.39 15.18 -6.60
N ALA A 14 32.33 14.59 -7.34
CA ALA A 14 32.03 13.62 -8.38
C ALA A 14 31.35 12.36 -7.80
N LEU A 15 31.82 11.87 -6.65
CA LEU A 15 31.21 10.74 -5.96
C LEU A 15 29.78 11.06 -5.53
N ALA A 16 29.56 12.23 -4.90
CA ALA A 16 28.26 12.67 -4.44
C ALA A 16 27.27 12.82 -5.61
N ALA A 17 27.71 13.40 -6.73
CA ALA A 17 26.90 13.52 -7.95
C ALA A 17 26.53 12.14 -8.52
N TRP A 18 27.48 11.20 -8.56
CA TRP A 18 27.24 9.83 -9.01
C TRP A 18 26.22 9.10 -8.14
N PHE A 19 26.39 9.13 -6.82
CA PHE A 19 25.45 8.50 -5.90
C PHE A 19 24.05 9.13 -5.96
N SER A 20 23.97 10.45 -6.13
CA SER A 20 22.70 11.16 -6.27
C SER A 20 21.98 10.75 -7.56
N TRP A 21 22.71 10.68 -8.68
CA TRP A 21 22.17 10.26 -9.96
C TRP A 21 21.74 8.78 -9.94
N TRP A 22 22.59 7.90 -9.41
CA TRP A 22 22.29 6.46 -9.30
C TRP A 22 21.09 6.20 -8.38
N GLY A 23 21.02 6.89 -7.24
CA GLY A 23 19.88 6.83 -6.31
C GLY A 23 18.58 7.30 -6.97
N TYR A 24 18.61 8.42 -7.69
CA TYR A 24 17.44 8.91 -8.43
C TYR A 24 16.98 7.91 -9.50
N ARG A 25 17.90 7.35 -10.28
CA ARG A 25 17.59 6.37 -11.33
C ARG A 25 16.96 5.10 -10.74
N THR A 26 17.53 4.56 -9.67
CA THR A 26 17.01 3.35 -9.01
C THR A 26 15.65 3.59 -8.36
N ALA A 27 15.47 4.72 -7.67
CA ALA A 27 14.19 5.09 -7.06
C ALA A 27 13.09 5.33 -8.11
N VAL A 28 13.40 6.01 -9.22
CA VAL A 28 12.43 6.24 -10.31
C VAL A 28 12.08 4.95 -11.03
N GLU A 29 13.04 4.04 -11.26
CA GLU A 29 12.77 2.73 -11.88
C GLU A 29 11.89 1.85 -10.99
N GLN A 30 12.04 1.93 -9.66
CA GLN A 30 11.19 1.23 -8.68
C GLN A 30 9.82 1.90 -8.51
N ALA A 31 9.75 3.23 -8.63
CA ALA A 31 8.51 4.00 -8.52
C ALA A 31 7.67 3.96 -9.80
N ARG A 32 8.22 3.48 -10.92
CA ARG A 32 7.37 3.07 -12.05
C ARG A 32 6.49 1.96 -11.51
N PRO A 33 5.15 2.17 -11.41
CA PRO A 33 4.28 1.09 -11.02
C PRO A 33 4.55 -0.01 -12.02
N ALA A 34 5.10 -1.13 -11.53
CA ALA A 34 5.19 -2.31 -12.36
C ALA A 34 3.81 -2.45 -12.97
N THR A 35 3.71 -2.52 -14.30
CA THR A 35 2.49 -2.97 -14.97
C THR A 35 2.35 -4.46 -14.69
N ARG A 36 2.44 -4.84 -13.41
CA ARG A 36 2.02 -6.13 -12.92
C ARG A 36 0.51 -6.05 -13.09
N PRO A 37 -0.08 -6.93 -13.91
CA PRO A 37 -1.54 -7.04 -13.89
C PRO A 37 -1.94 -7.16 -12.43
N ALA A 38 -2.84 -6.28 -11.98
CA ALA A 38 -3.36 -6.32 -10.62
C ALA A 38 -3.66 -7.79 -10.33
N SER A 39 -3.01 -8.35 -9.30
CA SER A 39 -3.18 -9.77 -9.03
C SER A 39 -4.67 -10.02 -8.89
N SER A 40 -5.22 -10.95 -9.65
CA SER A 40 -6.64 -11.29 -9.57
C SER A 40 -7.01 -11.98 -8.26
N GLY A 41 -6.02 -12.28 -7.42
CA GLY A 41 -6.23 -12.80 -6.08
C GLY A 41 -6.67 -11.71 -5.10
N PRO A 42 -7.24 -12.13 -3.95
CA PRO A 42 -7.60 -11.20 -2.89
C PRO A 42 -6.34 -10.59 -2.26
N ASP A 43 -6.42 -9.31 -1.90
CA ASP A 43 -5.37 -8.58 -1.19
C ASP A 43 -5.69 -8.39 0.30
N ALA A 44 -6.95 -8.59 0.70
CA ALA A 44 -7.37 -8.66 2.10
C ALA A 44 -8.32 -9.82 2.36
N PHE A 45 -8.16 -10.47 3.51
CA PHE A 45 -8.99 -11.57 3.98
C PHE A 45 -9.33 -11.38 5.46
N MET A 46 -10.55 -11.75 5.85
CA MET A 46 -11.02 -11.70 7.22
C MET A 46 -11.80 -12.99 7.53
N GLU A 47 -11.59 -13.54 8.71
CA GLU A 47 -12.35 -14.68 9.25
C GLU A 47 -13.22 -14.19 10.42
N ALA A 48 -14.38 -14.81 10.61
CA ALA A 48 -15.37 -14.44 11.62
C ALA A 48 -15.66 -12.92 11.66
N MET A 49 -15.90 -12.33 10.48
CA MET A 49 -16.05 -10.89 10.30
C MET A 49 -17.28 -10.34 11.05
N VAL A 50 -17.09 -9.21 11.76
CA VAL A 50 -18.18 -8.38 12.30
C VAL A 50 -17.94 -6.92 11.94
N LEU A 51 -18.75 -6.37 11.04
CA LEU A 51 -18.74 -4.97 10.67
C LEU A 51 -19.91 -4.25 11.35
N SER A 52 -19.61 -3.22 12.16
CA SER A 52 -20.61 -2.36 12.79
C SER A 52 -20.53 -0.96 12.17
N THR A 53 -21.64 -0.46 11.67
CA THR A 53 -21.70 0.90 11.12
C THR A 53 -22.56 1.78 12.00
N LEU A 54 -22.02 2.94 12.34
CA LEU A 54 -22.63 3.90 13.25
C LEU A 54 -23.19 5.10 12.47
N ASP A 55 -24.15 5.81 13.05
CA ASP A 55 -24.59 7.11 12.55
C ASP A 55 -23.62 8.23 13.00
N ARG A 56 -23.95 9.47 12.63
CA ARG A 56 -23.14 10.64 13.00
C ARG A 56 -23.14 10.93 14.50
N GLN A 57 -24.09 10.37 15.24
CA GLN A 57 -24.24 10.50 16.68
C GLN A 57 -23.59 9.31 17.42
N GLY A 58 -22.94 8.39 16.71
CA GLY A 58 -22.30 7.21 17.29
C GLY A 58 -23.27 6.09 17.67
N ARG A 59 -24.53 6.11 17.21
CA ARG A 59 -25.50 5.03 17.44
C ARG A 59 -25.36 3.97 16.36
N LEU A 60 -25.48 2.70 16.73
CA LEU A 60 -25.41 1.59 15.79
C LEU A 60 -26.56 1.68 14.79
N ARG A 61 -26.26 1.72 13.48
CA ARG A 61 -27.26 1.70 12.40
C ARG A 61 -27.48 0.31 11.85
N HIS A 62 -26.40 -0.40 11.59
CA HIS A 62 -26.44 -1.77 11.09
C HIS A 62 -25.20 -2.53 11.50
N ARG A 63 -25.36 -3.85 11.55
CA ARG A 63 -24.27 -4.79 11.79
C ARG A 63 -24.34 -5.90 10.76
N LEU A 64 -23.20 -6.19 10.15
CA LEU A 64 -23.00 -7.25 9.17
C LEU A 64 -22.04 -8.27 9.78
N TRP A 65 -22.40 -9.54 9.71
CA TRP A 65 -21.53 -10.65 10.07
C TRP A 65 -21.32 -11.54 8.85
N ALA A 66 -20.15 -12.16 8.74
CA ALA A 66 -19.84 -13.18 7.75
C ALA A 66 -18.88 -14.21 8.37
N GLU A 67 -18.90 -15.44 7.88
CA GLU A 67 -17.89 -16.43 8.27
C GLU A 67 -16.53 -16.06 7.71
N SER A 68 -16.46 -15.67 6.44
CA SER A 68 -15.25 -15.15 5.81
C SER A 68 -15.56 -13.96 4.90
N ALA A 69 -14.57 -13.09 4.70
CA ALA A 69 -14.62 -11.98 3.75
C ALA A 69 -13.31 -11.90 2.95
N ARG A 70 -13.40 -11.70 1.64
CA ARG A 70 -12.25 -11.52 0.73
C ARG A 70 -12.43 -10.27 -0.11
N HIS A 71 -11.51 -9.33 0.01
CA HIS A 71 -11.46 -8.13 -0.84
C HIS A 71 -10.59 -8.41 -2.07
N TYR A 72 -11.08 -8.00 -3.23
CA TYR A 72 -10.38 -8.05 -4.49
C TYR A 72 -10.20 -6.61 -4.99
N PRO A 73 -8.95 -6.17 -5.22
CA PRO A 73 -8.68 -4.81 -5.68
C PRO A 73 -9.20 -4.60 -7.10
N GLN A 74 -9.32 -5.67 -7.88
CA GLN A 74 -9.97 -5.63 -9.18
C GLN A 74 -11.48 -5.37 -9.01
N GLY A 75 -11.91 -4.16 -9.35
CA GLY A 75 -13.33 -3.78 -9.33
C GLY A 75 -13.89 -3.49 -7.95
N ASP A 76 -13.02 -3.29 -6.94
CA ASP A 76 -13.39 -2.93 -5.56
C ASP A 76 -14.48 -3.86 -4.99
N ARG A 77 -14.29 -5.16 -5.19
CA ARG A 77 -15.28 -6.18 -4.85
C ARG A 77 -14.91 -6.86 -3.55
N THR A 78 -15.89 -7.04 -2.68
CA THR A 78 -15.76 -7.89 -1.49
C THR A 78 -16.73 -9.07 -1.59
N GLU A 79 -16.20 -10.27 -1.51
CA GLU A 79 -16.97 -11.50 -1.40
C GLU A 79 -17.15 -11.86 0.07
N LEU A 80 -18.37 -12.23 0.46
CA LEU A 80 -18.74 -12.58 1.83
C LEU A 80 -19.33 -13.98 1.86
N GLU A 81 -18.89 -14.79 2.81
CA GLU A 81 -19.40 -16.14 3.03
C GLU A 81 -20.43 -16.15 4.17
N ARG A 82 -21.62 -16.70 3.88
CA ARG A 82 -22.77 -16.77 4.79
C ARG A 82 -23.06 -15.45 5.52
N PRO A 83 -23.26 -14.34 4.78
CA PRO A 83 -23.50 -13.05 5.40
C PRO A 83 -24.87 -13.01 6.10
N ARG A 84 -24.91 -12.36 7.26
CA ARG A 84 -26.16 -11.94 7.93
C ARG A 84 -26.09 -10.47 8.29
N MET A 85 -27.19 -9.74 8.15
CA MET A 85 -27.26 -8.32 8.45
C MET A 85 -28.43 -8.02 9.39
N ALA A 86 -28.20 -7.15 10.36
CA ALA A 86 -29.23 -6.61 11.24
C ALA A 86 -29.24 -5.07 11.14
N PHE A 87 -30.44 -4.50 11.09
CA PHE A 87 -30.67 -3.06 11.09
C PHE A 87 -31.22 -2.63 12.44
N TYR A 88 -30.78 -1.47 12.89
CA TYR A 88 -31.16 -0.86 14.16
C TYR A 88 -31.83 0.49 13.89
N ARG A 89 -32.75 0.89 14.78
CA ARG A 89 -33.52 2.14 14.71
C ARG A 89 -32.94 3.19 15.64
#